data_AF-K0TH10-F1
#
_entry.id   AF-K0TH10-F1
#
_cell.length_a   1.000
_cell.length_b   1.000
_cell.length_c   1.000
_cell.angle_alpha   90.00
_cell.angle_beta   90.00
_cell.angle_gamma   90.00
#
_symmetry.space_group_name_H-M   'P 1'
#
loop_
_entity.id
_entity.type
_entity.pdbx_description
1 polymer ?
#
loop_
_entity_poly.entity_id
_entity_poly.type
_entity_poly.pdbx_seq_one_letter_code
_entity_poly.pdbx_strand_id
1 'polypeptide(L)' 'ISTIDGTKLNVMSVHKTLGDYVQAISKAGFQILDIREAGVTEEHMALHPEFFRSVQDRPLHLVFKLKKP' A
#
# COMPACT_ATOMS: atom_id res chain seq x y z
N ILE A 1 -7.95 -10.51 10.33
CA ILE A 1 -8.36 -9.09 10.11
C ILE A 1 -9.86 -9.12 9.88
N SER A 2 -10.61 -8.29 10.58
CA SER A 2 -12.07 -8.21 10.46
C SER A 2 -12.49 -6.77 10.24
N THR A 3 -13.60 -6.56 9.55
CA THR A 3 -14.25 -5.26 9.40
C THR A 3 -14.90 -4.81 10.72
N ILE A 4 -15.31 -3.54 10.77
CA ILE A 4 -15.97 -2.93 11.96
C ILE A 4 -17.30 -3.63 12.30
N ASP A 5 -17.98 -4.20 11.31
CA ASP A 5 -19.20 -5.00 11.46
C ASP A 5 -18.93 -6.49 11.76
N GLY A 6 -17.67 -6.88 11.98
CA GLY A 6 -17.27 -8.23 12.43
C GLY A 6 -17.04 -9.25 11.32
N THR A 7 -17.25 -8.91 10.05
CA THR A 7 -16.96 -9.80 8.92
C THR A 7 -15.47 -10.13 8.85
N LYS A 8 -15.13 -11.42 8.87
CA LYS A 8 -13.75 -11.87 8.68
C LYS A 8 -13.32 -11.64 7.24
N LEU A 9 -12.29 -10.85 7.05
CA LEU A 9 -11.68 -10.64 5.75
C LEU A 9 -10.81 -11.83 5.40
N ASN A 10 -11.01 -12.41 4.21
CA ASN A 10 -10.12 -13.44 3.65
C ASN A 10 -8.85 -12.77 3.09
N VAL A 11 -8.12 -12.07 3.96
CA VAL A 11 -6.93 -11.31 3.60
C VAL A 11 -5.79 -11.79 4.48
N MET A 12 -4.74 -12.30 3.86
CA MET A 12 -3.48 -12.62 4.53
C MET A 12 -2.52 -11.46 4.33
N SER A 13 -2.16 -10.78 5.42
CA SER A 13 -1.01 -9.87 5.42
C SER A 13 0.27 -10.68 5.48
N VAL A 14 0.94 -10.83 4.34
CA VAL A 14 2.26 -11.45 4.25
C VAL A 14 3.25 -10.35 3.94
N HIS A 15 4.34 -10.29 4.72
CA HIS A 15 5.42 -9.35 4.44
C HIS A 15 6.05 -9.68 3.08
N LYS A 16 6.24 -8.65 2.26
CA LYS A 16 6.94 -8.69 0.97
C LYS A 16 7.92 -7.54 0.92
N THR A 17 9.13 -7.82 0.48
CA THR A 17 10.15 -6.80 0.23
C THR A 17 9.85 -6.09 -1.09
N LEU A 18 10.41 -4.89 -1.31
CA LEU A 18 10.33 -4.22 -2.61
C LEU A 18 10.88 -5.11 -3.73
N GLY A 19 11.94 -5.87 -3.46
CA GLY A 19 12.53 -6.83 -4.39
C GLY A 19 11.55 -7.92 -4.83
N ASP A 20 10.72 -8.44 -3.90
CA ASP A 20 9.70 -9.44 -4.23
C ASP A 20 8.69 -8.88 -5.24
N TYR A 21 8.25 -7.64 -5.06
CA TYR A 21 7.35 -6.98 -6.01
C TYR A 21 8.00 -6.78 -7.37
N VAL A 22 9.21 -6.23 -7.43
CA VAL A 22 9.93 -5.97 -8.69
C VAL A 22 10.14 -7.27 -9.47
N GLN A 23 10.58 -8.35 -8.80
CA GLN A 23 10.77 -9.64 -9.45
C GLN A 23 9.46 -10.23 -9.95
N ALA A 24 8.38 -10.17 -9.17
CA ALA A 24 7.08 -10.70 -9.59
C ALA A 24 6.51 -9.93 -10.79
N ILE A 25 6.60 -8.60 -10.78
CA ILE A 25 6.14 -7.72 -11.86
C ILE A 25 6.91 -8.02 -13.15
N SER A 26 8.25 -8.14 -13.06
CA SER A 26 9.09 -8.49 -14.21
C SER A 26 8.77 -9.87 -14.76
N LYS A 27 8.61 -10.90 -13.90
CA LYS A 27 8.22 -12.26 -14.31
C LYS A 27 6.85 -12.29 -14.98
N ALA A 28 5.93 -11.42 -14.56
CA ALA A 28 4.61 -11.27 -15.18
C ALA A 28 4.64 -10.49 -16.51
N GLY A 29 5.82 -10.03 -16.96
CA GLY A 29 6.01 -9.36 -18.24
C GLY A 29 5.57 -7.89 -18.25
N PHE A 30 5.46 -7.24 -17.09
CA PHE A 30 5.14 -5.81 -16.99
C PHE A 30 6.41 -4.97 -16.85
N GLN A 31 6.37 -3.76 -17.39
CA GLN A 31 7.37 -2.73 -17.15
C GLN A 31 6.90 -1.80 -16.03
N ILE A 32 7.77 -1.54 -15.06
CA ILE A 32 7.52 -0.52 -14.03
C ILE A 32 7.81 0.84 -14.64
N LEU A 33 6.81 1.73 -14.65
CA LEU A 33 6.95 3.13 -15.09
C LEU A 33 7.24 4.07 -13.92
N ASP A 34 6.70 3.78 -12.74
CA ASP A 34 6.82 4.63 -11.56
C ASP A 34 6.53 3.82 -10.29
N ILE A 35 7.18 4.21 -9.18
CA ILE A 35 6.93 3.67 -7.85
C ILE A 35 6.81 4.87 -6.91
N ARG A 36 5.69 4.97 -6.19
CA ARG A 36 5.45 6.04 -5.21
C ARG A 36 5.12 5.46 -3.86
N GLU A 37 5.72 6.03 -2.84
CA GLU A 37 5.31 5.82 -1.46
C GLU A 37 4.10 6.71 -1.14
N ALA A 38 3.05 6.11 -0.60
CA ALA A 38 1.84 6.82 -0.19
C ALA A 38 1.70 6.76 1.34
N GLY A 39 1.85 7.92 1.96
CA GLY A 39 1.62 8.15 3.39
C GLY A 39 0.31 8.89 3.65
N VAL A 40 0.10 9.24 4.91
CA VAL A 40 -0.99 10.14 5.33
C VAL A 40 -0.75 11.53 4.74
N THR A 41 -1.82 12.22 4.35
CA THR A 41 -1.77 13.61 3.86
C THR A 41 -2.39 14.53 4.89
N GLU A 42 -2.15 15.84 4.76
CA GLU A 42 -2.79 16.86 5.61
C GLU A 42 -4.33 16.77 5.55
N GLU A 43 -4.89 16.44 4.38
CA GLU A 43 -6.33 16.23 4.21
C GLU A 43 -6.85 15.05 5.05
N HIS A 44 -6.10 13.95 5.11
CA HIS A 44 -6.43 12.81 5.98
C HIS A 44 -6.34 13.19 7.47
N MET A 45 -5.32 13.97 7.85
CA MET A 45 -5.15 14.46 9.21
C MET A 45 -6.30 15.38 9.64
N ALA A 46 -6.81 16.21 8.72
CA ALA A 46 -7.95 17.08 8.99
C ALA A 46 -9.27 16.32 9.23
N LEU A 47 -9.43 15.14 8.62
CA LEU A 47 -10.64 14.32 8.77
C LEU A 47 -10.65 13.51 10.07
N HIS A 48 -9.55 12.80 10.38
CA HIS A 48 -9.47 11.91 11.53
C HIS A 48 -8.08 11.94 12.19
N PRO A 49 -7.72 13.04 12.88
CA PRO A 49 -6.36 13.25 13.38
C PRO A 49 -5.91 12.16 14.35
N GLU A 50 -6.78 11.76 15.29
CA GLU A 50 -6.45 10.72 16.28
C GLU A 50 -6.17 9.35 15.65
N PHE A 51 -6.79 9.04 14.50
CA PHE A 51 -6.57 7.80 13.79
C PHE A 51 -5.22 7.81 13.05
N PHE A 52 -4.92 8.90 12.35
CA PHE A 52 -3.76 8.99 11.47
C PHE A 52 -2.46 9.43 12.15
N ARG A 53 -2.54 10.05 13.34
CA ARG A 53 -1.35 10.55 14.07
C ARG A 53 -0.26 9.51 14.28
N SER A 54 -0.63 8.25 14.53
CA SER A 54 0.34 7.16 14.75
C SER A 54 1.18 6.79 13.51
N VAL A 55 0.74 7.22 12.33
CA VAL A 55 1.29 6.83 11.02
C VAL A 55 1.59 8.03 10.12
N GLN A 56 1.50 9.25 10.63
CA GLN A 56 1.66 10.49 9.86
C GLN A 56 3.02 10.58 9.14
N ASP A 57 4.10 10.14 9.78
CA ASP A 57 5.49 10.26 9.28
C ASP A 57 5.99 8.98 8.60
N ARG A 58 5.06 8.13 8.12
CA ARG A 58 5.42 6.81 7.55
C ARG A 58 4.71 6.56 6.22
N PRO A 59 5.42 6.05 5.20
CA PRO A 59 4.77 5.55 4.01
C PRO A 59 4.04 4.25 4.36
N LEU A 60 2.73 4.21 4.10
CA LEU A 60 1.87 3.08 4.43
C LEU A 60 1.69 2.12 3.26
N HIS A 61 1.77 2.66 2.04
CA HIS A 61 1.54 1.90 0.82
C HIS A 61 2.61 2.20 -0.22
N LEU A 62 2.83 1.23 -1.11
CA LEU A 62 3.57 1.40 -2.34
C LEU A 62 2.59 1.37 -3.51
N VAL A 63 2.63 2.40 -4.34
CA VAL A 63 1.82 2.52 -5.56
C VAL A 63 2.73 2.29 -6.76
N PHE A 64 2.45 1.23 -7.51
CA PHE A 64 3.20 0.88 -8.72
C PHE A 64 2.41 1.28 -9.96
N LYS A 65 3.02 2.07 -10.84
CA LYS A 65 2.50 2.32 -12.18
C LYS A 65 3.15 1.35 -13.15
N LEU A 66 2.36 0.46 -13.73
CA LEU A 66 2.84 -0.59 -14.62
C LEU A 66 2.37 -0.35 -16.06
N LYS A 67 3.17 -0.80 -17.02
CA LYS A 67 2.81 -0.87 -18.43
C LYS A 67 2.96 -2.31 -18.91
N LYS A 68 1.93 -2.83 -19.58
CA LYS A 68 2.06 -4.06 -20.34
C LYS A 68 2.70 -3.71 -21.70
N PRO A 69 3.80 -4.39 -22.08
CA PRO A 69 4.44 -4.21 -23.38
C PRO A 69 3.46 -4.42 -24.53
#